data_AF-A0A2T0FK30-F1
#
_entry.id   AF-A0A2T0FK30-F1
#
_cell.length_a   1.000
_cell.length_b   1.000
_cell.length_c   1.000
_cell.angle_alpha   90.00
_cell.angle_beta   90.00
_cell.angle_gamma   90.00
#
_symmetry.space_group_name_H-M   'P 1'
#
loop_
_entity.id
_entity.type
_entity.pdbx_description
1 polymer ?
#
loop_
_entity_poly.entity_id
_entity_poly.type
_entity_poly.pdbx_seq_one_letter_code
_entity_poly.pdbx_strand_id
1 'polypeptide(L)'
;MLWDGRLVVHGDGMDLVRRQNGNSDKNSPGAPIVAVDVQIFCSDPRVTLSDLPQTLHQLAFANPRLLPLWSIQTPEMAVYSQDSLAADFFAKVSAHNLGVLAKVPDSDTHMLFYALDETPARICARQLRLSQPPSDEPVQAAENSLASVTSPQSTIPSPAPIVPTQCGIDGPRKALQQTILGAMRLRGIDRSHRDYKSIYQHCLRAAEFSLRNCPQPISLDAMRDKVEALLAVLE
;
A
#
# COMPACT_ATOMS: atom_id res chain seq x y z
N MET A 1 -8.26 6.04 17.28
CA MET A 1 -7.57 5.46 18.46
C MET A 1 -6.10 5.87 18.43
N LEU A 2 -5.50 6.08 19.60
CA LEU A 2 -4.10 6.51 19.76
C LEU A 2 -3.36 5.44 20.57
N TRP A 3 -2.21 5.00 20.08
CA TRP A 3 -1.22 4.26 20.86
C TRP A 3 0.02 5.13 21.06
N ASP A 4 0.62 5.03 22.24
CA ASP A 4 1.83 5.73 22.62
C ASP A 4 2.79 4.73 23.27
N GLY A 5 4.00 4.65 22.74
CA GLY A 5 4.99 3.70 23.23
C GLY A 5 6.40 3.94 22.70
N ARG A 6 7.22 2.90 22.80
CA ARG A 6 8.65 2.94 22.53
C ARG A 6 9.02 1.89 21.49
N LEU A 7 9.89 2.27 20.56
CA LEU A 7 10.47 1.38 19.57
C LEU A 7 11.96 1.18 19.88
N VAL A 8 12.32 -0.04 20.25
CA VAL A 8 13.72 -0.41 20.53
C VAL A 8 14.33 -0.98 19.26
N VAL A 9 15.36 -0.30 18.78
CA VAL A 9 16.08 -0.58 17.52
C VAL A 9 17.46 -1.13 17.88
N HIS A 10 17.71 -2.39 17.55
CA HIS A 10 18.97 -3.05 17.84
C HIS A 10 20.01 -2.74 16.75
N GLY A 11 21.27 -2.57 17.16
CA GLY A 11 22.31 -1.95 16.34
C GLY A 11 22.78 -2.72 15.10
N ASP A 12 22.39 -3.98 14.92
CA ASP A 12 22.95 -4.84 13.86
C ASP A 12 22.56 -4.43 12.43
N GLY A 13 21.55 -3.57 12.25
CA GLY A 13 21.22 -3.00 10.93
C GLY A 13 21.60 -1.53 10.76
N MET A 14 22.26 -0.92 11.75
CA MET A 14 22.59 0.52 11.80
C MET A 14 23.91 0.89 11.12
N ASP A 15 24.73 -0.07 10.70
CA ASP A 15 26.00 0.24 10.03
C ASP A 15 25.81 1.00 8.70
N LEU A 16 24.66 0.80 8.05
CA LEU A 16 24.22 1.57 6.87
C LEU A 16 23.90 3.03 7.21
N VAL A 17 23.37 3.28 8.41
CA VAL A 17 22.89 4.59 8.86
C VAL A 17 23.98 5.40 9.57
N ARG A 18 24.90 4.73 10.29
CA ARG A 18 26.00 5.37 11.04
C ARG A 18 27.11 5.89 10.14
N ARG A 19 27.37 5.26 9.00
CA ARG A 19 28.51 5.65 8.12
C ARG A 19 28.38 7.03 7.47
N GLN A 20 27.19 7.62 7.40
CA GLN A 20 26.99 8.92 6.74
C GLN A 20 27.11 10.13 7.68
N ASN A 21 26.94 9.95 8.99
CA ASN A 21 27.15 11.04 9.95
C ASN A 21 28.60 10.99 10.43
N GLY A 22 29.49 11.72 9.77
CA GLY A 22 30.88 11.96 10.21
C GLY A 22 31.02 12.69 11.56
N ASN A 23 29.97 12.72 12.39
CA ASN A 23 30.00 13.23 13.74
C ASN A 23 30.30 12.07 14.68
N SER A 24 31.57 11.99 15.09
CA SER A 24 32.10 11.01 16.03
C SER A 24 31.61 11.27 17.46
N ASP A 25 30.30 11.26 17.67
CA ASP A 25 29.77 11.19 19.02
C ASP A 25 30.05 9.79 19.57
N LYS A 26 30.74 9.78 20.71
CA LYS A 26 31.28 8.63 21.43
C LYS A 26 30.17 7.76 22.05
N ASN A 27 29.11 7.47 21.31
CA ASN A 27 28.16 6.45 21.71
C ASN A 27 28.83 5.10 21.52
N SER A 28 29.07 4.43 22.64
CA SER A 28 29.68 3.12 22.74
C SER A 28 29.15 2.20 21.65
N PRO A 29 30.03 1.57 20.84
CA PRO A 29 29.60 0.65 19.80
C PRO A 29 28.80 -0.49 20.45
N GLY A 30 27.48 -0.51 20.19
CA GLY A 30 26.58 -1.56 20.67
C GLY A 30 25.39 -1.11 21.50
N ALA A 31 25.28 0.18 21.89
CA ALA A 31 24.07 0.64 22.57
C ALA A 31 22.87 0.61 21.59
N PRO A 32 21.72 0.00 21.98
CA PRO A 32 20.51 0.03 21.18
C PRO A 32 19.98 1.47 21.09
N ILE A 33 19.43 1.83 19.93
CA ILE A 33 18.76 3.11 19.76
C ILE A 33 17.31 2.91 20.19
N VAL A 34 16.86 3.73 21.14
CA VAL A 34 15.49 3.67 21.63
C VAL A 34 14.79 4.91 21.13
N ALA A 35 13.93 4.73 20.12
CA ALA A 35 13.00 5.78 19.70
C ALA A 35 11.86 5.82 20.73
N VAL A 36 11.78 6.93 21.47
CA VAL A 36 10.72 7.15 22.46
C VAL A 36 9.62 8.02 21.87
N ASP A 37 8.47 8.07 22.54
CA ASP A 37 7.32 8.89 22.13
C ASP A 37 6.89 8.59 20.67
N VAL A 38 6.77 7.30 20.35
CA VAL A 38 6.24 6.88 19.04
C VAL A 38 4.73 6.76 19.18
N GLN A 39 4.01 7.69 18.58
CA GLN A 39 2.55 7.78 18.66
C GLN A 39 1.93 7.27 17.36
N ILE A 40 1.06 6.26 17.44
CA ILE A 40 0.36 5.70 16.28
C ILE A 40 -1.10 6.13 16.33
N PHE A 41 -1.54 6.83 15.30
CA PHE A 41 -2.91 7.28 15.12
C PHE A 41 -3.61 6.50 14.01
N CYS A 42 -4.74 5.89 14.34
CA CYS A 42 -5.63 5.25 13.37
C CYS A 42 -7.05 5.79 13.50
N SER A 43 -7.63 6.21 12.37
CA SER A 43 -9.03 6.65 12.27
C SER A 43 -10.01 5.50 12.07
N ASP A 44 -9.55 4.31 11.68
CA ASP A 44 -10.40 3.14 11.45
C ASP A 44 -10.79 2.51 12.80
N PRO A 45 -12.08 2.46 13.17
CA PRO A 45 -12.52 1.89 14.44
C PRO A 45 -12.33 0.37 14.52
N ARG A 46 -12.08 -0.30 13.40
CA ARG A 46 -11.84 -1.76 13.36
C ARG A 46 -10.43 -2.15 13.82
N VAL A 47 -9.52 -1.18 13.91
CA VAL A 47 -8.13 -1.40 14.31
C VAL A 47 -7.97 -1.09 15.79
N THR A 48 -7.87 -2.13 16.62
CA THR A 48 -7.57 -1.97 18.05
C THR A 48 -6.07 -1.82 18.27
N LEU A 49 -5.66 -0.60 18.65
CA LEU A 49 -4.28 -0.30 19.04
C LEU A 49 -4.05 -0.41 20.55
N SER A 50 -5.12 -0.54 21.34
CA SER A 50 -5.05 -0.70 22.80
C SER A 50 -4.27 -1.92 23.26
N ASP A 51 -4.23 -2.94 22.40
CA ASP A 51 -3.63 -4.24 22.74
C ASP A 51 -2.15 -4.29 22.39
N LEU A 52 -1.61 -3.23 21.77
CA LEU A 52 -0.19 -3.12 21.48
C LEU A 52 0.59 -2.87 22.78
N PRO A 53 1.67 -3.62 23.03
CA PRO A 53 2.49 -3.42 24.22
C PRO A 53 3.20 -2.06 24.15
N GLN A 54 3.55 -1.52 25.31
CA GLN A 54 4.20 -0.21 25.40
C GLN A 54 5.59 -0.19 24.73
N THR A 55 6.22 -1.35 24.55
CA THR A 55 7.54 -1.47 23.90
C THR A 55 7.47 -2.47 22.76
N LEU A 56 7.92 -2.04 21.58
CA LEU A 56 8.09 -2.87 20.40
C LEU A 56 9.58 -3.06 20.12
N HIS A 57 9.97 -4.29 19.80
CA HIS A 57 11.35 -4.63 19.46
C HIS A 57 11.49 -4.79 17.96
N GLN A 58 12.43 -4.07 17.38
CA GLN A 58 12.81 -4.26 15.99
C GLN A 58 13.29 -5.70 15.78
N LEU A 59 12.78 -6.32 14.71
CA LEU A 59 13.27 -7.57 14.17
C LEU A 59 14.23 -7.34 13.00
N ALA A 60 13.85 -6.49 12.06
CA ALA A 60 14.58 -6.32 10.81
C ALA A 60 14.29 -4.96 10.15
N PHE A 61 15.08 -4.65 9.12
CA PHE A 61 14.72 -3.65 8.12
C PHE A 61 14.10 -4.35 6.91
N ALA A 62 13.03 -3.79 6.36
CA ALA A 62 12.32 -4.36 5.22
C ALA A 62 11.99 -3.27 4.20
N ASN A 63 11.99 -3.60 2.90
CA ASN A 63 11.48 -2.68 1.89
C ASN A 63 9.94 -2.79 1.84
N PRO A 64 9.19 -1.72 2.16
CA PRO A 64 7.72 -1.78 2.21
C PRO A 64 7.09 -2.12 0.85
N ARG A 65 7.80 -1.85 -0.27
CA ARG A 65 7.32 -2.14 -1.64
C ARG A 65 7.46 -3.61 -2.03
N LEU A 66 8.26 -4.38 -1.30
CA LEU A 66 8.49 -5.81 -1.54
C LEU A 66 7.62 -6.69 -0.64
N LEU A 67 6.79 -6.09 0.21
CA LEU A 67 5.91 -6.85 1.08
C LEU A 67 4.78 -7.51 0.28
N PRO A 68 4.50 -8.79 0.52
CA PRO A 68 3.37 -9.44 -0.11
C PRO A 68 2.05 -8.77 0.29
N LEU A 69 1.15 -8.54 -0.68
CA LEU A 69 -0.13 -7.88 -0.44
C LEU A 69 -0.99 -8.60 0.61
N TRP A 70 -0.93 -9.94 0.64
CA TRP A 70 -1.66 -10.76 1.61
C TRP A 70 -1.19 -10.57 3.05
N SER A 71 0.01 -10.04 3.27
CA SER A 71 0.53 -9.80 4.62
C SER A 71 -0.09 -8.56 5.27
N ILE A 72 -0.71 -7.67 4.49
CA ILE A 72 -1.23 -6.38 4.95
C ILE A 72 -2.62 -6.58 5.57
N GLN A 73 -2.74 -6.37 6.88
CA GLN A 73 -4.00 -6.58 7.62
C GLN A 73 -4.80 -5.29 7.83
N THR A 74 -4.12 -4.15 7.91
CA THR A 74 -4.71 -2.88 8.34
C THR A 74 -4.50 -1.76 7.33
N PRO A 75 -5.39 -0.75 7.32
CA PRO A 75 -5.12 0.49 6.63
C PRO A 75 -3.87 1.17 7.21
N GLU A 76 -3.37 2.13 6.45
CA GLU A 76 -2.22 2.91 6.86
C GLU A 76 -2.53 3.80 8.07
N MET A 77 -1.66 3.76 9.07
CA MET A 77 -1.77 4.53 10.30
C MET A 77 -0.71 5.63 10.30
N ALA A 78 -1.07 6.82 10.78
CA ALA A 78 -0.12 7.92 10.88
C ALA A 78 0.76 7.74 12.11
N VAL A 79 2.06 8.00 11.98
CA VAL A 79 3.02 7.95 13.10
C VAL A 79 3.51 9.36 13.37
N TYR A 80 3.44 9.75 14.64
CA TYR A 80 3.95 11.02 15.15
C TYR A 80 4.98 10.76 16.23
N SER A 81 5.89 11.70 16.40
CA SER A 81 6.80 11.73 17.55
C SER A 81 7.23 13.16 17.80
N GLN A 82 7.30 13.54 19.08
CA GLN A 82 7.89 14.81 19.51
C GLN A 82 9.39 14.65 19.83
N ASP A 83 9.89 13.40 19.89
CA ASP A 83 11.29 13.11 20.09
C ASP A 83 12.10 13.35 18.80
N SER A 84 13.06 14.27 18.86
CA SER A 84 13.95 14.57 17.74
C SER A 84 14.81 13.37 17.35
N LEU A 85 15.16 12.49 18.30
CA LEU A 85 15.96 11.30 17.99
C LEU A 85 15.16 10.28 17.17
N ALA A 86 13.88 10.08 17.53
CA ALA A 86 12.97 9.26 16.74
C ALA A 86 12.75 9.84 15.33
N ALA A 87 12.56 11.17 15.22
CA ALA A 87 12.40 11.85 13.94
C ALA A 87 13.64 11.68 13.03
N ASP A 88 14.85 11.93 13.57
CA ASP A 88 16.10 11.74 12.85
C ASP A 88 16.32 10.28 12.42
N PHE A 89 15.97 9.35 13.29
CA PHE A 89 16.02 7.92 12.99
C PHE A 89 15.12 7.56 11.81
N PHE A 90 13.85 7.95 11.83
CA PHE A 90 12.92 7.65 10.74
C PHE A 90 13.29 8.38 9.45
N ALA A 91 13.81 9.60 9.52
CA ALA A 91 14.34 10.31 8.35
C ALA A 91 15.46 9.51 7.67
N LYS A 92 16.40 8.96 8.45
CA LYS A 92 17.48 8.11 7.92
C LYS A 92 16.96 6.81 7.33
N VAL A 93 16.04 6.14 8.00
CA VAL A 93 15.40 4.92 7.47
C VAL A 93 14.69 5.19 6.15
N SER A 94 13.98 6.32 6.05
CA SER A 94 13.26 6.73 4.84
C SER A 94 14.19 7.05 3.66
N ALA A 95 15.35 7.66 3.91
CA ALA A 95 16.33 7.98 2.88
C ALA A 95 16.85 6.73 2.15
N HIS A 96 16.77 5.56 2.80
CA HIS A 96 17.15 4.28 2.22
C HIS A 96 15.98 3.49 1.62
N ASN A 97 14.77 4.05 1.56
CA ASN A 97 13.54 3.34 1.17
C ASN A 97 13.30 2.06 2.01
N LEU A 98 13.70 2.09 3.27
CA LEU A 98 13.50 1.00 4.21
C LEU A 98 12.35 1.33 5.17
N GLY A 99 11.84 0.29 5.80
CA GLY A 99 10.95 0.34 6.95
C GLY A 99 11.50 -0.50 8.10
N VAL A 100 11.06 -0.19 9.30
CA VAL A 100 11.40 -0.91 10.52
C VAL A 100 10.30 -1.93 10.78
N LEU A 101 10.66 -3.22 10.73
CA LEU A 101 9.77 -4.30 11.11
C LEU A 101 9.97 -4.61 12.60
N ALA A 102 8.91 -4.53 13.38
CA ALA A 102 8.90 -4.83 14.81
C ALA A 102 7.91 -5.95 15.14
N LYS A 103 8.29 -6.82 16.08
CA LYS A 103 7.39 -7.88 16.56
C LYS A 103 6.47 -7.32 17.64
N VAL A 104 5.21 -7.71 17.61
CA VAL A 104 4.32 -7.56 18.78
C VAL A 104 4.53 -8.77 19.68
N PRO A 105 5.01 -8.60 20.93
CA PRO A 105 5.07 -9.66 21.94
C PRO A 105 3.82 -10.53 22.00
N ASP A 106 4.01 -11.84 22.16
CA ASP A 106 2.94 -12.84 22.31
C ASP A 106 1.91 -12.89 21.16
N SER A 107 2.20 -12.24 20.04
CA SER A 107 1.38 -12.23 18.85
C SER A 107 2.19 -12.66 17.63
N ASP A 108 1.48 -13.18 16.64
CA ASP A 108 2.00 -13.42 15.29
C ASP A 108 1.93 -12.16 14.40
N THR A 109 1.49 -11.07 15.02
CA THR A 109 1.39 -9.76 14.42
C THR A 109 2.73 -9.06 14.41
N HIS A 110 3.00 -8.37 13.31
CA HIS A 110 4.15 -7.51 13.15
C HIS A 110 3.71 -6.09 12.86
N MET A 111 4.49 -5.11 13.28
CA MET A 111 4.29 -3.71 12.97
C MET A 111 5.40 -3.24 12.04
N LEU A 112 5.03 -2.66 10.91
CA LEU A 112 5.96 -2.04 9.97
C LEU A 112 5.84 -0.53 10.05
N PHE A 113 6.95 0.15 10.33
CA PHE A 113 7.07 1.61 10.29
C PHE A 113 7.84 2.02 9.05
N TYR A 114 7.30 2.89 8.19
CA TYR A 114 7.92 3.28 6.93
C TYR A 114 7.48 4.68 6.49
N ALA A 115 8.25 5.32 5.61
CA ALA A 115 7.83 6.57 4.96
C ALA A 115 7.00 6.29 3.71
N LEU A 116 5.87 6.99 3.55
CA LEU A 116 4.98 6.79 2.41
C LEU A 116 5.59 7.32 1.09
N ASP A 117 6.28 8.45 1.18
CA ASP A 117 6.85 9.19 0.05
C ASP A 117 8.36 9.38 0.21
N GLU A 118 9.03 9.81 -0.85
CA GLU A 118 10.45 10.22 -0.82
C GLU A 118 10.69 11.44 0.07
N THR A 119 9.61 12.11 0.50
CA THR A 119 9.68 13.15 1.52
C THR A 119 9.58 12.52 2.91
N PRO A 120 10.58 12.71 3.80
CA PRO A 120 10.60 12.14 5.16
C PRO A 120 9.49 12.69 6.08
N ALA A 121 8.64 13.60 5.57
CA ALA A 121 7.67 14.34 6.34
C ALA A 121 6.51 13.49 6.88
N ARG A 122 6.31 12.26 6.39
CA ARG A 122 5.19 11.42 6.82
C ARG A 122 5.61 9.96 7.03
N ILE A 123 5.73 9.60 8.30
CA ILE A 123 5.94 8.21 8.74
C ILE A 123 4.58 7.56 8.96
N CYS A 124 4.47 6.34 8.48
CA CYS A 124 3.28 5.52 8.54
C CYS A 124 3.59 4.18 9.20
N ALA A 125 2.57 3.59 9.82
CA ALA A 125 2.61 2.26 10.37
C ALA A 125 1.56 1.36 9.72
N ARG A 126 1.88 0.06 9.60
CA ARG A 126 0.91 -0.98 9.22
C ARG A 126 1.11 -2.22 10.07
N GLN A 127 -0.01 -2.84 10.42
CA GLN A 127 -0.05 -4.17 11.01
C GLN A 127 0.06 -5.22 9.90
N LEU A 128 0.99 -6.15 10.06
CA LEU A 128 1.26 -7.25 9.15
C LEU A 128 1.05 -8.60 9.83
N ARG A 129 0.63 -9.59 9.04
CA ARG A 129 0.61 -11.00 9.42
C ARG A 129 1.48 -11.76 8.43
N LEU A 130 2.64 -12.22 8.90
CA LEU A 130 3.64 -12.89 8.06
C LEU A 130 3.48 -14.42 8.05
N SER A 131 2.67 -14.95 8.97
CA SER A 131 2.38 -16.38 9.06
C SER A 131 1.43 -16.83 7.96
N GLN A 132 2.03 -17.58 7.03
CA GLN A 132 1.41 -18.37 5.99
C GLN A 132 0.60 -17.59 4.95
N PRO A 133 0.85 -17.78 3.64
CA PRO A 133 -0.07 -17.30 2.62
C PRO A 133 -1.46 -17.91 2.91
N PRO A 134 -2.55 -17.25 2.51
CA PRO A 134 -3.88 -17.85 2.59
C PRO A 134 -3.78 -19.24 1.96
N SER A 135 -4.10 -20.27 2.74
CA SER A 135 -4.14 -21.63 2.22
C SER A 135 -5.06 -21.60 1.02
N ASP A 136 -4.58 -22.06 -0.13
CA ASP A 136 -5.40 -22.40 -1.29
C ASP A 136 -6.29 -23.59 -0.90
N GLU A 137 -7.17 -23.42 0.09
CA GLU A 137 -8.30 -24.32 0.21
C GLU A 137 -9.14 -24.07 -1.04
N PRO A 138 -9.36 -25.09 -1.88
CA PRO A 138 -10.26 -24.95 -3.00
C PRO A 138 -11.59 -24.52 -2.40
N VAL A 139 -12.08 -23.35 -2.81
CA VAL A 139 -13.46 -22.95 -2.59
C VAL A 139 -14.29 -24.04 -3.24
N GLN A 140 -14.68 -25.04 -2.46
CA GLN A 140 -15.73 -25.97 -2.81
C GLN A 140 -16.99 -25.10 -2.85
N ALA A 141 -17.21 -24.52 -4.02
CA ALA A 141 -18.51 -24.02 -4.41
C ALA A 141 -19.48 -25.15 -4.08
N ALA A 142 -20.44 -24.85 -3.21
CA ALA A 142 -21.46 -25.77 -2.80
C ALA A 142 -22.28 -26.21 -4.02
N GLU A 143 -21.84 -27.26 -4.71
CA GLU A 143 -22.64 -28.05 -5.63
C GLU A 143 -23.51 -29.01 -4.81
N ASN A 144 -24.48 -28.44 -4.09
CA ASN A 144 -25.60 -29.19 -3.57
C ASN A 144 -26.88 -28.52 -4.07
N SER A 145 -27.37 -28.98 -5.23
CA SER A 145 -28.75 -29.44 -5.38
C SER A 145 -29.08 -29.81 -6.83
N LEU A 146 -29.80 -30.92 -6.95
CA LEU A 146 -30.60 -31.40 -8.09
C LEU A 146 -29.87 -32.19 -9.18
N ALA A 147 -29.49 -33.41 -8.81
CA ALA A 147 -29.56 -34.53 -9.73
C ALA A 147 -31.04 -34.95 -9.88
N SER A 148 -31.62 -34.79 -11.08
CA SER A 148 -32.46 -35.79 -11.77
C SER A 148 -33.19 -35.17 -12.97
N VAL A 149 -33.43 -36.01 -13.98
CA VAL A 149 -34.34 -35.87 -15.14
C VAL A 149 -33.68 -35.52 -16.50
N THR A 150 -33.19 -36.58 -17.15
CA THR A 150 -33.37 -37.00 -18.56
C THR A 150 -33.53 -35.97 -19.70
N SER A 151 -32.63 -36.10 -20.68
CA SER A 151 -32.85 -36.27 -22.15
C SER A 151 -32.06 -35.31 -23.05
N PRO A 152 -31.58 -35.78 -24.22
CA PRO A 152 -30.71 -35.01 -25.10
C PRO A 152 -31.52 -34.26 -26.16
N GLN A 153 -31.28 -32.97 -26.34
CA GLN A 153 -31.67 -32.28 -27.56
C GLN A 153 -30.64 -31.23 -27.96
N SER A 154 -30.16 -31.43 -29.19
CA SER A 154 -29.30 -30.56 -29.96
C SER A 154 -29.92 -29.17 -30.08
N THR A 155 -29.23 -28.12 -29.65
CA THR A 155 -29.51 -26.75 -30.09
C THR A 155 -28.22 -25.93 -30.07
N ILE A 156 -28.03 -25.24 -31.20
CA ILE A 156 -26.88 -24.44 -31.61
C ILE A 156 -26.50 -23.40 -30.54
N PRO A 157 -25.22 -23.26 -30.15
CA PRO A 157 -24.82 -22.21 -29.21
C PRO A 157 -24.82 -20.84 -29.92
N SER A 158 -25.78 -20.01 -29.52
CA SER A 158 -25.81 -18.57 -29.72
C SER A 158 -24.65 -17.91 -28.95
N PRO A 159 -23.89 -16.95 -29.54
CA PRO A 159 -22.81 -16.28 -28.83
C PRO A 159 -23.39 -15.38 -27.73
N ALA A 160 -23.11 -15.73 -26.47
CA ALA A 160 -23.46 -14.93 -25.32
C ALA A 160 -22.76 -13.56 -25.38
N PRO A 161 -23.42 -12.47 -24.93
CA PRO A 161 -22.79 -11.17 -24.80
C PRO A 161 -21.67 -11.25 -23.77
N ILE A 162 -20.50 -10.72 -24.15
CA ILE A 162 -19.32 -10.59 -23.30
C ILE A 162 -19.70 -9.67 -22.13
N VAL A 163 -20.01 -10.27 -20.98
CA VAL A 163 -20.16 -9.53 -19.73
C VAL A 163 -18.78 -8.99 -19.36
N PRO A 164 -18.59 -7.67 -19.18
CA PRO A 164 -17.32 -7.14 -18.74
C PRO A 164 -17.02 -7.68 -17.33
N THR A 165 -15.93 -8.43 -17.23
CA THR A 165 -15.31 -8.86 -15.99
C THR A 165 -15.21 -7.65 -15.06
N GLN A 166 -15.98 -7.68 -13.97
CA GLN A 166 -15.83 -6.71 -12.88
C GLN A 166 -14.41 -6.85 -12.34
N CYS A 167 -13.57 -5.85 -12.60
CA CYS A 167 -12.21 -5.79 -12.11
C CYS A 167 -12.28 -5.58 -10.58
N GLY A 168 -12.15 -6.68 -9.84
CA GLY A 168 -12.11 -6.68 -8.39
C GLY A 168 -10.82 -6.06 -7.85
N ILE A 169 -10.97 -5.29 -6.77
CA ILE A 169 -9.95 -5.03 -5.73
C ILE A 169 -8.73 -4.19 -6.14
N ASP A 170 -8.78 -3.50 -7.28
CA ASP A 170 -7.80 -2.47 -7.60
C ASP A 170 -8.38 -1.10 -7.27
N GLY A 171 -7.82 -0.43 -6.26
CA GLY A 171 -8.33 0.87 -5.78
C GLY A 171 -8.54 1.89 -6.92
N PRO A 172 -9.40 2.92 -6.71
CA PRO A 172 -9.88 3.82 -7.79
C PRO A 172 -8.75 4.47 -8.60
N ARG A 173 -7.58 4.65 -7.99
CA ARG A 173 -6.37 5.13 -8.65
C ARG A 173 -5.83 4.19 -9.73
N LYS A 174 -5.81 2.88 -9.47
CA LYS A 174 -5.30 1.89 -10.43
C LYS A 174 -6.29 1.71 -11.59
N ALA A 175 -7.59 1.74 -11.32
CA ALA A 175 -8.62 1.80 -12.36
C ALA A 175 -8.45 3.04 -13.26
N LEU A 176 -8.19 4.20 -12.67
CA LEU A 176 -7.91 5.43 -13.42
C LEU A 176 -6.65 5.31 -14.30
N GLN A 177 -5.55 4.79 -13.74
CA GLN A 177 -4.31 4.57 -14.49
C GLN A 177 -4.51 3.64 -15.68
N GLN A 178 -5.22 2.52 -15.50
CA GLN A 178 -5.54 1.59 -16.59
C GLN A 178 -6.41 2.25 -17.66
N THR A 179 -7.37 3.09 -17.25
CA THR A 179 -8.22 3.86 -18.17
C THR A 179 -7.41 4.82 -19.02
N ILE A 180 -6.47 5.57 -18.42
CA ILE A 180 -5.57 6.49 -19.15
C ILE A 180 -4.69 5.72 -20.13
N LEU A 181 -4.06 4.63 -19.68
CA LEU A 181 -3.20 3.82 -20.54
C LEU A 181 -3.96 3.20 -21.71
N GLY A 182 -5.19 2.73 -21.47
CA GLY A 182 -6.08 2.22 -22.50
C GLY A 182 -6.45 3.30 -23.52
N ALA A 183 -6.84 4.49 -23.06
CA ALA A 183 -7.21 5.60 -23.93
C ALA A 183 -6.04 6.10 -24.78
N MET A 184 -4.84 6.26 -24.19
CA MET A 184 -3.62 6.61 -24.93
C MET A 184 -3.29 5.59 -26.02
N ARG A 185 -3.43 4.29 -25.71
CA ARG A 185 -3.18 3.22 -26.68
C ARG A 185 -4.15 3.24 -27.85
N LEU A 186 -5.44 3.50 -27.58
CA LEU A 186 -6.47 3.62 -28.62
C LEU A 186 -6.21 4.78 -29.58
N ARG A 187 -5.50 5.82 -29.13
CA ARG A 187 -5.08 6.97 -29.96
C ARG A 187 -3.71 6.82 -30.62
N GLY A 188 -3.07 5.65 -30.48
CA GLY A 188 -1.73 5.40 -31.04
C GLY A 188 -0.60 6.10 -30.31
N ILE A 189 -0.82 6.58 -29.08
CA ILE A 189 0.23 7.17 -28.24
C ILE A 189 0.95 6.05 -27.49
N ASP A 190 1.92 5.45 -28.17
CA ASP A 190 2.75 4.39 -27.62
C ASP A 190 3.87 4.92 -26.71
N ARG A 191 4.51 4.00 -25.97
CA ARG A 191 5.63 4.31 -25.07
C ARG A 191 6.86 4.92 -25.78
N SER A 192 6.96 4.74 -27.10
CA SER A 192 7.99 5.34 -27.95
C SER A 192 7.70 6.80 -28.30
N HIS A 193 6.49 7.30 -28.06
CA HIS A 193 6.13 8.69 -28.32
C HIS A 193 6.96 9.62 -27.44
N ARG A 194 7.58 10.65 -28.03
CA ARG A 194 8.50 11.57 -27.35
C ARG A 194 7.91 12.14 -26.06
N ASP A 195 6.63 12.50 -26.12
CA ASP A 195 5.91 13.14 -25.02
C ASP A 195 5.06 12.18 -24.17
N TYR A 196 5.18 10.85 -24.39
CA TYR A 196 4.36 9.84 -23.70
C TYR A 196 4.30 10.05 -22.19
N LYS A 197 5.48 10.21 -21.55
CA LYS A 197 5.58 10.37 -20.10
C LYS A 197 4.95 11.67 -19.62
N SER A 198 5.08 12.74 -20.40
CA SER A 198 4.52 14.05 -20.08
C SER A 198 3.00 14.01 -20.17
N ILE A 199 2.46 13.53 -21.30
CA ILE A 199 1.02 13.39 -21.56
C ILE A 199 0.37 12.52 -20.47
N TYR A 200 0.99 11.37 -20.16
CA TYR A 200 0.50 10.49 -19.10
C TYR A 200 0.44 11.18 -17.73
N GLN A 201 1.51 11.87 -17.33
CA GLN A 201 1.55 12.56 -16.03
C GLN A 201 0.56 13.72 -15.95
N HIS A 202 0.43 14.51 -17.00
CA HIS A 202 -0.53 15.61 -17.07
C HIS A 202 -1.97 15.09 -17.03
N CYS A 203 -2.29 14.07 -17.83
CA CYS A 203 -3.61 13.46 -17.85
C CYS A 203 -3.96 12.84 -16.48
N LEU A 204 -3.01 12.16 -15.84
CA LEU A 204 -3.23 11.56 -14.51
C LEU A 204 -3.51 12.64 -13.45
N ARG A 205 -2.69 13.68 -13.37
CA ARG A 205 -2.90 14.78 -12.40
C ARG A 205 -4.21 15.52 -12.65
N ALA A 206 -4.54 15.80 -13.90
CA ALA A 206 -5.77 16.50 -14.27
C ALA A 206 -7.01 15.65 -13.99
N ALA A 207 -6.94 14.34 -14.24
CA ALA A 207 -8.03 13.43 -13.92
C ALA A 207 -8.20 13.25 -12.40
N GLU A 208 -7.11 13.07 -11.65
CA GLU A 208 -7.14 13.03 -10.19
C GLU A 208 -7.75 14.32 -9.62
N PHE A 209 -7.40 15.49 -10.17
CA PHE A 209 -7.99 16.77 -9.76
C PHE A 209 -9.48 16.86 -10.09
N SER A 210 -9.87 16.48 -11.30
CA SER A 210 -11.28 16.55 -11.76
C SER A 210 -12.20 15.62 -10.96
N LEU A 211 -11.69 14.46 -10.55
CA LEU A 211 -12.45 13.45 -9.84
C LEU A 211 -12.55 13.68 -8.32
N ARG A 212 -11.78 14.63 -7.75
CA ARG A 212 -11.86 14.98 -6.32
C ARG A 212 -13.23 15.49 -5.89
N ASN A 213 -13.96 16.14 -6.81
CA ASN A 213 -15.27 16.73 -6.55
C ASN A 213 -16.43 15.80 -6.96
N CYS A 214 -16.13 14.59 -7.45
CA CYS A 214 -17.18 13.64 -7.83
C CYS A 214 -17.69 12.88 -6.59
N PRO A 215 -19.00 12.64 -6.49
CA PRO A 215 -19.56 11.80 -5.43
C PRO A 215 -18.95 10.39 -5.50
N GLN A 216 -18.49 9.90 -4.35
CA GLN A 216 -18.00 8.53 -4.20
C GLN A 216 -19.19 7.56 -4.06
N PRO A 217 -19.14 6.36 -4.66
CA PRO A 217 -18.03 5.80 -5.43
C PRO A 217 -17.99 6.32 -6.88
N ILE A 218 -16.78 6.58 -7.37
CA ILE A 218 -16.57 7.05 -8.75
C ILE A 218 -16.86 5.90 -9.72
N SER A 219 -17.82 6.08 -10.63
CA SER A 219 -18.11 5.10 -11.68
C SER A 219 -17.01 5.07 -12.73
N LEU A 220 -16.78 3.90 -13.35
CA LEU A 220 -15.80 3.75 -14.42
C LEU A 220 -16.14 4.62 -15.63
N ASP A 221 -17.42 4.78 -15.94
CA ASP A 221 -17.86 5.61 -17.07
C ASP A 221 -17.52 7.09 -16.82
N ALA A 222 -17.70 7.59 -15.60
CA ALA A 222 -17.27 8.94 -15.24
C ALA A 222 -15.74 9.13 -15.36
N MET A 223 -14.94 8.10 -15.04
CA MET A 223 -13.48 8.15 -15.26
C MET A 223 -13.16 8.21 -16.75
N ARG A 224 -13.82 7.39 -17.58
CA ARG A 224 -13.62 7.34 -19.03
C ARG A 224 -13.94 8.68 -19.68
N ASP A 225 -15.11 9.24 -19.41
CA ASP A 225 -15.54 10.52 -19.98
C ASP A 225 -14.55 11.66 -19.66
N LYS A 226 -14.03 11.67 -18.43
CA LYS A 226 -13.03 12.67 -18.02
C LYS A 226 -11.68 12.47 -18.69
N VAL A 227 -11.22 11.23 -18.80
CA VAL A 227 -9.95 10.93 -19.48
C VAL A 227 -10.04 11.25 -20.97
N GLU A 228 -11.15 10.93 -21.63
CA GLU A 228 -11.37 11.26 -23.04
C GLU A 228 -11.41 12.78 -23.28
N ALA A 229 -12.10 13.52 -22.42
CA ALA A 229 -12.14 14.98 -22.48
C ALA A 229 -10.73 15.59 -22.29
N LEU A 230 -9.92 15.05 -21.37
CA LEU A 230 -8.56 15.55 -21.12
C LEU A 230 -7.61 15.26 -22.28
N LEU A 231 -7.64 14.04 -22.83
CA LEU A 231 -6.81 13.69 -23.97
C LEU A 231 -7.21 14.46 -25.24
N ALA A 232 -8.50 14.79 -25.41
CA ALA A 232 -8.97 15.62 -26.53
C ALA A 232 -8.45 17.06 -26.49
N VAL A 233 -8.05 17.58 -25.32
CA VAL A 233 -7.49 18.94 -25.16
C VAL A 233 -5.96 18.95 -25.32
N LEU A 234 -5.31 17.80 -25.16
CA LEU A 234 -3.85 17.67 -25.21
C LEU A 234 -3.31 17.33 -26.61
N GLU A 235 -4.19 17.10 -27.58
CA GLU A 235 -3.90 16.97 -29.02
C GLU A 235 -4.06 18.31 -29.73
#